data_AF-A0A7J2VAE5-F1
#
_entry.id   AF-A0A7J2VAE5-F1
#
_cell.length_a   1.000
_cell.length_b   1.000
_cell.length_c   1.000
_cell.angle_alpha   90.00
_cell.angle_beta   90.00
_cell.angle_gamma   90.00
#
_symmetry.space_group_name_H-M   'P 1'
#
loop_
_entity.id
_entity.type
_entity.pdbx_description
1 polymer ?
#
loop_
_entity_poly.entity_id
_entity_poly.type
_entity_poly.pdbx_seq_one_letter_code
_entity_poly.pdbx_strand_id
1 'polypeptide(L)' 'FASPIEPIGVALFLLVVSLSTIIVYTTSTAITYYLTIYSYRHGWDPDNIVFPIMTTLVDIIGPATTSLTGALIL' A
#
# COMPACT_ATOMS: atom_id res chain seq x y z
N PHE A 1 -20.36 22.45 -11.82
CA PHE A 1 -20.83 21.55 -12.89
C PHE A 1 -19.88 20.37 -12.96
N ALA A 2 -20.15 19.30 -12.21
CA ALA A 2 -19.42 18.04 -12.38
C ALA A 2 -19.89 17.44 -13.71
N SER A 3 -18.97 17.27 -14.67
CA SER A 3 -19.27 16.47 -15.86
C SER A 3 -19.69 15.07 -15.41
N PRO A 4 -20.64 14.41 -16.10
CA PRO A 4 -20.93 13.00 -15.86
C PRO A 4 -19.60 12.24 -15.90
N ILE A 5 -19.26 11.54 -14.81
CA ILE A 5 -18.09 10.67 -14.82
C ILE A 5 -18.47 9.54 -15.77
N GLU A 6 -17.81 9.47 -16.92
CA GLU A 6 -18.03 8.41 -17.88
C GLU A 6 -17.83 7.06 -17.16
N PRO A 7 -18.76 6.08 -17.29
CA PRO A 7 -18.67 4.80 -16.58
C PRO A 7 -17.31 4.09 -16.75
N ILE A 8 -16.67 4.32 -17.90
CA ILE A 8 -15.32 3.83 -18.21
C ILE A 8 -14.24 4.40 -17.28
N GLY A 9 -14.33 5.69 -16.91
CA GLY A 9 -13.37 6.35 -16.03
C GLY A 9 -13.45 5.81 -14.60
N VAL A 10 -14.66 5.55 -14.11
CA VAL A 10 -14.87 4.90 -12.80
C VAL A 10 -14.31 3.48 -12.82
N ALA A 11 -14.57 2.71 -13.87
CA ALA A 11 -14.05 1.35 -13.99
C ALA A 11 -12.52 1.30 -14.00
N LEU A 12 -11.86 2.20 -14.74
CA LEU A 12 -10.40 2.31 -14.78
C LEU A 12 -9.82 2.71 -13.42
N PHE A 13 -10.43 3.67 -12.72
CA PHE A 13 -10.01 4.06 -11.37
C PHE A 13 -10.08 2.87 -10.40
N LEU A 14 -11.20 2.14 -10.40
CA LEU A 14 -11.37 0.96 -9.56
C LEU A 14 -10.36 -0.14 -9.89
N LEU A 15 -10.04 -0.33 -11.17
CA LEU A 15 -9.02 -1.28 -11.61
C LEU A 15 -7.64 -0.92 -11.06
N VAL A 16 -7.21 0.34 -11.23
CA VAL A 16 -5.92 0.84 -10.74
C VAL A 16 -5.80 0.69 -9.22
N VAL A 17 -6.84 1.11 -8.48
CA VAL A 17 -6.86 1.01 -7.02
C VAL A 17 -6.83 -0.45 -6.56
N SER A 18 -7.61 -1.34 -7.19
CA SER A 18 -7.66 -2.75 -6.81
C SER A 18 -6.32 -3.45 -7.02
N LEU A 19 -5.69 -3.25 -8.18
CA LEU A 19 -4.39 -3.85 -8.50
C LEU A 19 -3.28 -3.30 -7.59
N SER A 20 -3.23 -1.99 -7.39
CA SER A 20 -2.23 -1.39 -6.49
C SER A 20 -2.42 -1.85 -5.04
N THR A 21 -3.65 -1.99 -4.55
CA THR A 21 -3.93 -2.46 -3.19
C THR A 21 -3.45 -3.90 -2.96
N ILE A 22 -3.58 -4.79 -3.96
CA ILE A 22 -3.04 -6.16 -3.86
C ILE A 22 -1.52 -6.13 -3.67
N ILE A 23 -0.81 -5.33 -4.47
CA ILE A 23 0.65 -5.20 -4.40
C ILE A 23 1.08 -4.62 -3.04
N VAL A 24 0.45 -3.53 -2.61
CA VAL A 24 0.75 -2.86 -1.33
C VAL A 24 0.45 -3.79 -0.16
N TYR A 25 -0.67 -4.51 -0.17
CA TYR A 25 -1.04 -5.43 0.90
C TYR A 25 -0.06 -6.60 1.01
N THR A 26 0.28 -7.25 -0.11
CA THR A 26 1.21 -8.39 -0.11
C THR A 26 2.61 -7.97 0.36
N THR A 27 3.13 -6.86 -0.16
CA THR A 27 4.44 -6.34 0.24
C THR A 27 4.47 -5.91 1.70
N SER A 28 3.47 -5.18 2.16
CA SER A 28 3.37 -4.73 3.56
C SER A 28 3.26 -5.90 4.53
N THR A 29 2.46 -6.92 4.18
CA THR A 29 2.33 -8.14 5.01
C THR A 29 3.67 -8.85 5.17
N ALA A 30 4.43 -8.99 4.08
CA ALA A 30 5.75 -9.61 4.14
C ALA A 30 6.71 -8.81 5.03
N ILE A 31 6.78 -7.48 4.84
CA ILE A 31 7.64 -6.61 5.64
C ILE A 31 7.25 -6.69 7.13
N THR A 32 5.96 -6.53 7.46
CA THR A 32 5.45 -6.62 8.84
C THR A 32 5.83 -7.95 9.48
N TYR A 33 5.68 -9.06 8.77
CA TYR A 33 6.03 -10.39 9.27
C TYR A 33 7.51 -10.47 9.68
N TYR A 34 8.42 -10.05 8.80
CA TYR A 34 9.85 -10.10 9.07
C TYR A 34 10.26 -9.10 10.16
N LEU A 35 9.71 -7.88 10.14
CA LEU A 35 10.02 -6.87 11.15
C LEU A 35 9.54 -7.28 12.54
N THR A 36 8.36 -7.92 12.62
CA THR A 36 7.81 -8.45 13.87
C THR A 36 8.71 -9.56 14.43
N ILE A 37 9.13 -10.52 13.61
CA ILE A 37 10.07 -11.56 14.04
C ILE A 37 11.39 -10.94 14.51
N TYR A 38 11.90 -9.94 13.77
CA TYR A 38 13.13 -9.25 14.13
C TYR A 38 13.00 -8.53 15.48
N SER A 39 11.90 -7.81 15.71
CA SER A 39 11.59 -7.13 16.97
C SER A 39 11.57 -8.11 18.15
N TYR A 40 10.83 -9.22 18.01
CA TYR A 40 10.76 -10.25 19.05
C TYR A 40 12.13 -10.87 19.37
N ARG A 41 12.97 -11.11 18.35
CA ARG A 41 14.32 -11.65 18.56
C ARG A 41 15.24 -10.73 19.36
N HIS A 42 14.97 -9.43 19.36
CA HIS A 42 15.75 -8.44 20.13
C HIS A 42 15.08 -8.06 21.45
N GLY A 43 13.96 -8.71 21.82
CA GLY A 43 13.19 -8.39 23.02
C GLY A 43 12.47 -7.04 22.94
N TRP A 44 12.33 -6.47 21.75
CA TRP A 44 11.62 -5.22 21.54
C TRP A 44 10.12 -5.48 21.36
N ASP A 45 9.31 -4.62 21.97
CA ASP A 45 7.87 -4.59 21.73
C ASP A 45 7.59 -4.13 20.28
N PRO A 46 7.01 -4.99 19.42
CA PRO A 46 6.70 -4.64 18.04
C PRO A 46 5.81 -3.40 17.91
N ASP A 47 4.97 -3.09 18.88
CA ASP A 47 4.08 -1.94 18.80
C ASP A 47 4.85 -0.60 18.89
N ASN A 48 6.03 -0.62 19.53
CA ASN A 48 6.88 0.56 19.65
C ASN A 48 7.83 0.77 18.47
N ILE A 49 8.04 -0.27 17.65
CA ILE A 49 9.04 -0.25 16.57
C ILE A 49 8.41 -0.56 15.21
N VAL A 50 7.73 -1.69 15.10
CA VAL A 50 7.13 -2.15 13.84
C VAL A 50 6.01 -1.24 13.40
N PHE A 51 5.11 -0.84 14.30
CA PHE A 51 3.96 -0.03 13.92
C PHE A 51 4.35 1.36 13.36
N PRO A 52 5.24 2.14 14.00
CA PRO A 52 5.72 3.40 13.43
C PRO A 52 6.48 3.21 12.10
N ILE A 53 7.37 2.21 12.02
CA ILE A 53 8.13 1.95 10.78
C ILE A 53 7.19 1.58 9.64
N MET A 54 6.25 0.67 9.87
CA MET A 54 5.29 0.24 8.84
C MET A 54 4.41 1.38 8.36
N THR A 55 3.94 2.26 9.25
CA THR A 55 3.14 3.43 8.87
C THR A 55 3.93 4.31 7.89
N THR A 56 5.19 4.65 8.22
CA THR A 56 6.04 5.46 7.34
C THR A 56 6.35 4.77 6.01
N LEU A 57 6.55 3.45 6.01
CA LEU A 57 6.79 2.69 4.79
C LEU A 57 5.56 2.66 3.89
N VAL A 58 4.37 2.43 4.43
CA VAL A 58 3.12 2.38 3.66
C VAL A 58 2.77 3.76 3.10
N ASP A 59 3.05 4.85 3.83
CA ASP A 59 2.87 6.23 3.34
C ASP A 59 3.74 6.54 2.11
N ILE A 60 4.86 5.81 1.93
CA ILE A 60 5.72 5.91 0.74
C ILE A 60 5.27 4.92 -0.33
N ILE A 61 5.14 3.63 0.03
CA ILE A 61 4.86 2.54 -0.90
C ILE A 61 3.48 2.68 -1.54
N GLY A 62 2.48 3.10 -0.77
CA GLY A 62 1.09 3.22 -1.22
C GLY A 62 0.96 4.19 -2.40
N PRO A 63 1.21 5.50 -2.21
CA PRO A 63 1.11 6.49 -3.28
C PRO A 63 2.05 6.18 -4.46
N ALA A 64 3.27 5.70 -4.20
CA ALA A 64 4.21 5.35 -5.26
C ALA A 64 3.69 4.21 -6.14
N THR A 65 3.16 3.14 -5.51
CA THR A 65 2.63 1.98 -6.23
C THR A 65 1.35 2.33 -6.99
N THR A 66 0.41 3.04 -6.36
CA THR A 66 -0.82 3.48 -7.04
C THR A 66 -0.53 4.41 -8.21
N SER A 67 0.42 5.35 -8.06
CA SER A 67 0.81 6.25 -9.15
C SER A 67 1.48 5.50 -10.30
N LEU A 68 2.35 4.53 -9.99
CA LEU A 68 3.01 3.69 -11.00
C LEU A 68 2.01 2.79 -11.73
N THR A 69 1.09 2.13 -11.02
CA THR A 69 0.03 1.32 -11.63
C THR A 69 -0.88 2.18 -12.51
N GLY A 70 -1.22 3.40 -12.08
CA GLY A 70 -1.96 4.35 -12.89
C GLY A 70 -1.24 4.70 -14.19
N ALA A 71 0.06 5.04 -14.12
CA ALA A 71 0.88 5.38 -15.29
C ALA A 71 1.11 4.23 -16.28
N LEU A 72 0.93 2.97 -15.84
CA LEU A 72 1.05 1.79 -16.71
C LEU A 72 -0.26 1.42 -17.41
N ILE A 73 -1.41 1.81 -16.85
CA ILE A 73 -2.75 1.43 -17.33
C ILE A 73 -3.41 2.56 -18.13
N LEU A 74 -3.16 3.81 -17.77
CA LEU A 74 -3.70 5.02 -18.42
C LEU A 74 -2.71 5.57 -19.45
#